data_AF-A0A844ZFP7-F1
#
_entry.id   AF-A0A844ZFP7-F1
#
_cell.length_a   1.000
_cell.length_b   1.000
_cell.length_c   1.000
_cell.angle_alpha   90.00
_cell.angle_beta   90.00
_cell.angle_gamma   90.00
#
_symmetry.space_group_name_H-M   'P 1'
#
loop_
_entity.id
_entity.type
_entity.pdbx_description
1 polymer ?
#
loop_
_entity_poly.entity_id
_entity_poly.type
_entity_poly.pdbx_seq_one_letter_code
_entity_poly.pdbx_strand_id
1 'polypeptide(L)'
;MNARFRVALLCCALLAACSPPATDKYAARDREVAQTDTVLPPIASPDTTNAVWVPTQGDAEAPERVVFGEPGTPPLFALACSENEDGPVIRLTRFNTVEDGAQALIAVIGNGHIARWKVDATPRGARNVWEGDVPLEDEDLEMFAGPRRIEATVPGGGSLELPADPLPARLIARCIANEKAQGVGEEEAGIEQDIAVRD
;
A
#
# COMPACT_ATOMS: atom_id res chain seq x y z
N MET A 1 22.07 44.97 -49.52
CA MET A 1 21.77 44.82 -48.08
C MET A 1 20.31 44.44 -47.94
N ASN A 2 20.06 43.21 -47.50
CA ASN A 2 19.02 42.35 -48.06
C ASN A 2 17.63 42.55 -47.44
N ALA A 3 16.67 43.01 -48.24
CA ALA A 3 15.26 43.15 -47.88
C ALA A 3 14.61 41.83 -47.40
N ARG A 4 15.12 40.69 -47.86
CA ARG A 4 14.68 39.34 -47.44
C ARG A 4 14.99 39.03 -45.96
N PHE A 5 16.02 39.65 -45.38
CA PHE A 5 16.40 39.43 -43.99
C PHE A 5 15.51 40.23 -43.00
N ARG A 6 14.93 41.35 -43.46
CA ARG A 6 14.07 42.21 -42.63
C ARG A 6 12.66 41.64 -42.45
N VAL A 7 12.15 40.89 -43.43
CA VAL A 7 10.82 40.27 -43.37
C VAL A 7 10.81 39.08 -42.38
N ALA A 8 11.90 38.30 -42.33
CA ALA A 8 12.01 37.18 -41.40
C ALA A 8 12.05 37.64 -39.92
N LEU A 9 12.71 38.76 -39.63
CA LEU A 9 12.81 39.29 -38.26
C LEU A 9 11.47 39.86 -37.74
N LEU A 10 10.62 40.37 -38.65
CA LEU A 10 9.32 40.95 -38.29
C LEU A 10 8.27 39.88 -37.93
N CYS A 11 8.33 38.70 -38.54
CA CYS A 11 7.39 37.60 -38.23
C CYS A 11 7.67 36.94 -36.87
N CYS A 12 8.92 36.87 -36.41
CA CYS A 12 9.23 36.29 -35.09
C CYS A 12 8.81 37.20 -33.92
N ALA A 13 8.76 38.52 -34.11
CA ALA A 13 8.36 39.47 -33.06
C ALA A 13 6.86 39.42 -32.75
N LEU A 14 6.02 38.97 -33.69
CA LEU A 14 4.57 38.89 -33.52
C LEU A 14 4.11 37.64 -32.75
N LEU A 15 4.97 36.62 -32.62
CA LEU A 15 4.66 35.38 -31.89
C LEU A 15 4.98 35.46 -30.39
N ALA A 16 5.76 36.46 -29.93
CA ALA A 16 6.12 36.62 -28.52
C ALA A 16 5.08 37.44 -27.71
N ALA A 17 4.07 38.02 -28.36
CA ALA A 17 3.10 38.91 -27.71
C ALA A 17 1.81 38.20 -27.22
N CYS A 18 1.73 36.87 -27.34
CA CYS A 18 0.55 36.09 -26.94
C CYS A 18 0.78 35.22 -25.69
N SER A 19 1.74 35.59 -24.84
CA SER A 19 1.76 35.04 -23.48
C SER A 19 0.83 35.92 -22.64
N PRO A 20 -0.38 35.47 -22.24
CA PRO A 20 -1.13 36.18 -21.24
C PRO A 20 -0.23 36.36 -20.01
N PRO A 21 -0.24 37.53 -19.34
CA PRO A 21 0.42 37.61 -18.05
C PRO A 21 -0.15 36.48 -17.21
N ALA A 22 0.71 35.58 -16.72
CA ALA A 22 0.34 34.58 -15.75
C ALA A 22 -0.31 35.36 -14.61
N THR A 23 -1.64 35.40 -14.63
CA THR A 23 -2.39 36.11 -13.63
C THR A 23 -2.32 35.14 -12.47
N ASP A 24 -1.35 35.39 -11.59
CA ASP A 24 -1.30 34.90 -10.21
C ASP A 24 -2.59 35.38 -9.52
N LYS A 25 -3.67 34.71 -9.86
CA LYS A 25 -4.85 34.55 -9.02
C LYS A 25 -4.81 33.10 -8.60
N TYR A 26 -3.76 32.75 -7.85
CA TYR A 26 -4.00 31.99 -6.64
C TYR A 26 -5.02 32.82 -5.85
N ALA A 27 -6.31 32.57 -6.12
CA ALA A 27 -7.33 32.87 -5.17
C ALA A 27 -6.92 32.08 -3.94
N ALA A 28 -6.31 32.78 -2.98
CA ALA A 28 -6.20 32.28 -1.63
C ALA A 28 -7.61 31.83 -1.26
N ARG A 29 -7.83 30.52 -1.22
CA ARG A 29 -9.01 29.98 -0.57
C ARG A 29 -8.76 30.11 0.92
N ASP A 30 -8.72 31.35 1.40
CA ASP A 30 -8.90 31.66 2.82
C ASP A 30 -10.37 31.40 3.11
N ARG A 31 -10.70 30.12 3.18
CA ARG A 31 -11.86 29.70 3.94
C ARG A 31 -11.41 29.91 5.37
N GLU A 32 -11.90 30.96 6.00
CA GLU A 32 -11.79 31.14 7.45
C GLU A 32 -12.53 29.95 8.08
N VAL A 33 -11.82 28.84 8.22
CA VAL A 33 -12.27 27.72 9.02
C VAL A 33 -12.23 28.27 10.43
N ALA A 34 -13.40 28.45 11.03
CA ALA A 34 -13.50 28.74 12.44
C ALA A 34 -12.57 27.77 13.16
N GLN A 35 -11.52 28.28 13.80
CA GLN A 35 -10.59 27.49 14.58
C GLN A 35 -11.41 26.89 15.72
N THR A 36 -11.94 25.69 15.52
CA THR A 36 -12.45 24.92 16.63
C THR A 36 -11.21 24.54 17.43
N ASP A 37 -11.15 24.97 18.69
CA ASP A 37 -10.06 24.68 19.66
C ASP A 37 -9.91 23.17 19.99
N THR A 38 -10.46 22.27 19.18
CA THR A 38 -10.37 20.82 19.30
C THR A 38 -9.67 20.20 18.09
N VAL A 39 -8.53 20.76 17.69
CA VAL A 39 -7.55 19.97 16.94
C VAL A 39 -6.87 19.04 17.94
N LEU A 40 -7.29 17.78 17.97
CA LEU A 40 -6.56 16.76 18.72
C LEU A 40 -5.11 16.74 18.24
N PRO A 41 -4.11 16.70 19.14
CA PRO A 41 -2.72 16.60 18.73
C PRO A 41 -2.55 15.35 17.85
N PRO A 42 -1.68 15.40 16.83
CA PRO A 42 -1.37 14.24 16.01
C PRO A 42 -0.95 13.07 16.89
N ILE A 43 -1.49 11.89 16.63
CA ILE A 43 -1.07 10.67 17.31
C ILE A 43 0.41 10.43 16.98
N ALA A 44 1.23 10.25 18.01
CA ALA A 44 2.64 9.95 17.86
C ALA A 44 2.83 8.58 17.20
N SER A 45 3.80 8.48 16.31
CA SER A 45 4.29 7.19 15.81
C SER A 45 4.71 6.30 16.99
N PRO A 46 4.34 5.01 16.99
CA PRO A 46 4.78 4.09 18.04
C PRO A 46 6.30 3.91 18.00
N ASP A 47 6.91 3.73 19.17
CA ASP A 47 8.31 3.27 19.26
C ASP A 47 8.39 1.80 18.84
N THR A 48 9.31 1.50 17.92
CA THR A 48 9.53 0.14 17.40
C THR A 48 10.90 -0.43 17.76
N THR A 49 11.63 0.23 18.67
CA THR A 49 13.02 -0.13 19.02
C THR A 49 13.16 -1.60 19.45
N ASN A 50 12.18 -2.14 20.17
CA ASN A 50 12.18 -3.53 20.65
C ASN A 50 11.20 -4.44 19.89
N ALA A 51 10.58 -3.94 18.82
CA ALA A 51 9.63 -4.70 18.04
C ALA A 51 10.35 -5.68 17.10
N VAL A 52 9.76 -6.87 16.94
CA VAL A 52 10.34 -7.96 16.15
C VAL A 52 9.30 -8.58 15.23
N TRP A 53 9.76 -9.14 14.12
CA TRP A 53 8.93 -9.99 13.27
C TRP A 53 8.88 -11.41 13.84
N VAL A 54 7.68 -11.96 13.91
CA VAL A 54 7.44 -13.32 14.41
C VAL A 54 6.52 -14.04 13.43
N PRO A 55 6.89 -15.25 12.96
CA PRO A 55 5.96 -16.07 12.20
C PRO A 55 4.91 -16.63 13.15
N THR A 56 3.66 -16.67 12.71
CA THR A 56 2.63 -17.46 13.38
C THR A 56 2.17 -18.54 12.43
N GLN A 57 2.21 -19.80 12.87
CA GLN A 57 1.64 -20.89 12.11
C GLN A 57 0.15 -20.62 11.89
N GLY A 58 -0.28 -20.76 10.63
CA GLY A 58 -1.70 -20.85 10.32
C GLY A 58 -2.24 -22.23 10.69
N ASP A 59 -3.56 -22.29 10.83
CA ASP A 59 -4.35 -23.51 10.92
C ASP A 59 -5.55 -23.40 9.96
N ALA A 60 -6.52 -24.31 10.07
CA ALA A 60 -7.70 -24.28 9.20
C ALA A 60 -8.57 -23.03 9.39
N GLU A 61 -8.44 -22.32 10.52
CA GLU A 61 -9.28 -21.17 10.89
C GLU A 61 -8.54 -19.83 10.72
N ALA A 62 -7.20 -19.83 10.74
CA ALA A 62 -6.38 -18.65 10.57
C ALA A 62 -5.23 -18.88 9.58
N PRO A 63 -5.04 -18.01 8.58
CA PRO A 63 -3.96 -18.16 7.62
C PRO A 63 -2.57 -18.01 8.24
N GLU A 64 -1.56 -18.58 7.57
CA GLU A 64 -0.17 -18.31 7.87
C GLU A 64 0.10 -16.80 7.75
N ARG A 65 0.77 -16.24 8.76
CA ARG A 65 1.09 -14.81 8.81
C ARG A 65 2.41 -14.55 9.50
N VAL A 66 2.96 -13.38 9.26
CA VAL A 66 4.07 -12.80 10.02
C VAL A 66 3.59 -11.53 10.68
N VAL A 67 3.92 -11.39 11.96
CA VAL A 67 3.40 -10.33 12.82
C VAL A 67 4.56 -9.52 13.36
N PHE A 68 4.42 -8.21 13.38
CA PHE A 68 5.40 -7.27 13.88
C PHE A 68 4.86 -6.53 15.09
N GLY A 69 5.64 -6.48 16.17
CA GLY A 69 5.30 -5.74 17.38
C GLY A 69 6.26 -6.04 18.52
N GLU A 70 6.07 -5.35 19.65
CA GLU A 70 6.85 -5.63 20.85
C GLU A 70 6.36 -6.93 21.52
N PRO A 71 7.27 -7.80 21.98
CA PRO A 71 6.88 -9.00 22.71
C PRO A 71 6.03 -8.67 23.95
N GLY A 72 4.89 -9.35 24.08
CA GLY A 72 3.97 -9.15 25.21
C GLY A 72 2.99 -7.99 25.05
N THR A 73 3.06 -7.22 23.95
CA THR A 73 2.07 -6.19 23.62
C THR A 73 1.18 -6.64 22.46
N PRO A 74 0.06 -5.94 22.20
CA PRO A 74 -0.66 -6.11 20.95
C PRO A 74 0.29 -5.87 19.75
N PRO A 75 0.11 -6.62 18.64
CA PRO A 75 0.83 -6.37 17.40
C PRO A 75 0.66 -4.95 16.88
N LEU A 76 1.61 -4.50 16.06
CA LEU A 76 1.56 -3.22 15.35
C LEU A 76 1.24 -3.41 13.87
N PHE A 77 1.78 -4.46 13.25
CA PHE A 77 1.58 -4.75 11.82
C PHE A 77 1.57 -6.26 11.55
N ALA A 78 0.93 -6.70 10.47
CA ALA A 78 1.01 -8.08 10.00
C ALA A 78 0.87 -8.16 8.49
N LEU A 79 1.42 -9.25 7.94
CA LEU A 79 1.19 -9.73 6.59
C LEU A 79 0.70 -11.18 6.68
N ALA A 80 -0.32 -11.55 5.91
CA ALA A 80 -0.87 -12.90 5.85
C ALA A 80 -1.08 -13.34 4.40
N CYS A 81 -0.84 -14.61 4.09
CA CYS A 81 -1.37 -15.19 2.84
C CYS A 81 -2.89 -15.29 3.01
N SER A 82 -3.67 -14.71 2.12
CA SER A 82 -5.12 -14.79 2.19
C SER A 82 -5.73 -14.96 0.81
N GLU A 83 -7.05 -14.93 0.76
CA GLU A 83 -7.85 -15.05 -0.45
C GLU A 83 -8.99 -14.04 -0.37
N ASN A 84 -9.36 -13.49 -1.52
CA ASN A 84 -10.53 -12.66 -1.71
C ASN A 84 -11.29 -13.13 -2.97
N GLU A 85 -12.27 -12.35 -3.43
CA GLU A 85 -13.12 -12.72 -4.57
C GLU A 85 -12.33 -12.85 -5.89
N ASP A 86 -11.19 -12.17 -6.02
CA ASP A 86 -10.34 -12.15 -7.21
C ASP A 86 -9.20 -13.19 -7.15
N GLY A 87 -9.02 -13.86 -6.01
CA GLY A 87 -8.02 -14.92 -5.81
C GLY A 87 -7.09 -14.67 -4.62
N PRO A 88 -5.90 -15.28 -4.61
CA PRO A 88 -4.97 -15.18 -3.50
C PRO A 88 -4.31 -13.80 -3.44
N VAL A 89 -4.08 -13.33 -2.22
CA VAL A 89 -3.57 -11.99 -1.91
C VAL A 89 -2.65 -12.00 -0.70
N ILE A 90 -1.81 -10.97 -0.58
CA ILE A 90 -1.21 -10.59 0.71
C ILE A 90 -2.16 -9.65 1.43
N ARG A 91 -2.73 -10.15 2.53
CA ARG A 91 -3.50 -9.30 3.43
C ARG A 91 -2.57 -8.59 4.40
N LEU A 92 -2.58 -7.27 4.35
CA LEU A 92 -1.84 -6.40 5.25
C LEU A 92 -2.75 -5.90 6.36
N THR A 93 -2.25 -5.84 7.59
CA THR A 93 -3.02 -5.31 8.73
C THR A 93 -2.17 -4.35 9.54
N ARG A 94 -2.67 -3.13 9.77
CA ARG A 94 -2.07 -2.16 10.69
C ARG A 94 -2.97 -2.02 11.92
N PHE A 95 -2.45 -2.42 13.07
CA PHE A 95 -3.19 -2.58 14.33
C PHE A 95 -3.31 -1.31 15.18
N ASN A 96 -3.68 -0.18 14.57
CA ASN A 96 -4.20 0.96 15.33
C ASN A 96 -5.73 0.98 15.24
N THR A 97 -6.38 1.51 16.27
CA THR A 97 -7.83 1.68 16.26
C THR A 97 -8.23 2.68 15.19
N VAL A 98 -9.32 2.39 14.50
CA VAL A 98 -9.92 3.22 13.46
C VAL A 98 -11.44 3.24 13.63
N GLU A 99 -12.09 4.34 13.23
CA GLU A 99 -13.55 4.48 13.25
C GLU A 99 -14.24 3.57 12.23
N ASP A 100 -15.47 3.16 12.52
CA ASP A 100 -16.30 2.35 11.64
C ASP A 100 -16.46 3.01 10.24
N GLY A 101 -16.27 2.21 9.19
CA GLY A 101 -16.47 2.66 7.81
C GLY A 101 -15.40 3.60 7.25
N ALA A 102 -14.31 3.87 8.00
CA ALA A 102 -13.21 4.66 7.48
C ALA A 102 -12.46 3.91 6.37
N GLN A 103 -11.94 4.67 5.40
CA GLN A 103 -11.16 4.16 4.28
C GLN A 103 -9.93 5.06 4.09
N ALA A 104 -8.81 4.47 3.70
CA ALA A 104 -7.57 5.20 3.50
C ALA A 104 -6.65 4.51 2.49
N LEU A 105 -5.50 5.14 2.24
CA LEU A 105 -4.34 4.48 1.65
C LEU A 105 -3.30 4.31 2.74
N ILE A 106 -2.73 3.11 2.85
CA ILE A 106 -1.47 2.92 3.57
C ILE A 106 -0.33 3.23 2.59
N ALA A 107 0.54 4.16 2.97
CA ALA A 107 1.76 4.44 2.22
C ALA A 107 2.89 3.60 2.81
N VAL A 108 3.49 2.74 1.99
CA VAL A 108 4.67 1.97 2.40
C VAL A 108 5.86 2.35 1.53
N ILE A 109 6.94 2.79 2.18
CA ILE A 109 8.08 3.41 1.52
C ILE A 109 9.35 2.74 2.01
N GLY A 110 10.17 2.28 1.08
CA GLY A 110 11.48 1.73 1.43
C GLY A 110 11.98 0.78 0.38
N ASN A 111 13.24 0.37 0.52
CA ASN A 111 13.90 -0.54 -0.42
C ASN A 111 13.86 -0.14 -1.92
N GLY A 112 13.49 1.10 -2.25
CA GLY A 112 13.42 1.60 -3.63
C GLY A 112 11.99 1.72 -4.17
N HIS A 113 11.00 1.31 -3.38
CA HIS A 113 9.60 1.26 -3.75
C HIS A 113 8.77 2.28 -2.96
N ILE A 114 7.63 2.67 -3.54
CA ILE A 114 6.62 3.53 -2.91
C ILE A 114 5.25 2.95 -3.26
N ALA A 115 4.71 2.16 -2.36
CA ALA A 115 3.38 1.59 -2.48
C ALA A 115 2.31 2.48 -1.84
N ARG A 116 1.11 2.45 -2.41
CA ARG A 116 -0.09 3.04 -1.81
C ARG A 116 -1.26 2.09 -1.95
N TRP A 117 -1.43 1.21 -0.98
CA TRP A 117 -2.51 0.22 -1.00
C TRP A 117 -3.74 0.74 -0.30
N LYS A 118 -4.91 0.38 -0.83
CA LYS A 118 -6.19 0.69 -0.17
C LYS A 118 -6.30 -0.11 1.12
N VAL A 119 -6.75 0.55 2.17
CA VAL A 119 -7.11 -0.07 3.44
C VAL A 119 -8.46 0.43 3.92
N ASP A 120 -9.24 -0.46 4.52
CA ASP A 120 -10.55 -0.18 5.09
C ASP A 120 -10.52 -0.49 6.60
N ALA A 121 -11.44 0.13 7.34
CA ALA A 121 -11.69 -0.17 8.73
C ALA A 121 -12.38 -1.53 8.85
N THR A 122 -11.66 -2.54 9.33
CA THR A 122 -12.13 -3.93 9.39
C THR A 122 -12.24 -4.41 10.84
N PRO A 123 -13.37 -5.03 11.24
CA PRO A 123 -13.55 -5.58 12.58
C PRO A 123 -12.53 -6.67 12.93
N ARG A 124 -11.85 -6.50 14.06
CA ARG A 124 -10.94 -7.48 14.67
C ARG A 124 -11.14 -7.52 16.19
N GLY A 125 -11.99 -8.45 16.62
CA GLY A 125 -12.39 -8.56 18.03
C GLY A 125 -13.25 -7.37 18.45
N ALA A 126 -12.81 -6.62 19.45
CA ALA A 126 -13.55 -5.49 20.01
C ALA A 126 -13.25 -4.12 19.37
N ARG A 127 -12.39 -4.06 18.35
CA ARG A 127 -12.00 -2.83 17.66
C ARG A 127 -11.88 -3.05 16.16
N ASN A 128 -11.97 -1.97 15.39
CA ASN A 128 -11.54 -2.01 14.00
C ASN A 128 -10.05 -1.71 13.89
N VAL A 129 -9.44 -2.26 12.85
CA VAL A 129 -8.07 -1.99 12.44
C VAL A 129 -8.05 -1.66 10.95
N TRP A 130 -6.94 -1.12 10.47
CA TRP A 130 -6.75 -0.95 9.04
C TRP A 130 -6.35 -2.27 8.40
N GLU A 131 -7.07 -2.68 7.37
CA GLU A 131 -6.79 -3.90 6.61
C GLU A 131 -6.93 -3.66 5.11
N GLY A 132 -6.06 -4.26 4.32
CA GLY A 132 -6.11 -4.17 2.86
C GLY A 132 -5.49 -5.41 2.22
N ASP A 133 -5.93 -5.71 1.01
CA ASP A 133 -5.45 -6.83 0.22
C ASP A 133 -4.58 -6.33 -0.93
N VAL A 134 -3.43 -6.98 -1.11
CA VAL A 134 -2.48 -6.69 -2.19
C VAL A 134 -2.38 -7.92 -3.08
N PRO A 135 -2.58 -7.80 -4.40
CA PRO A 135 -2.39 -8.90 -5.34
C PRO A 135 -0.98 -9.51 -5.22
N LEU A 136 -0.87 -10.83 -5.41
CA LEU A 136 0.43 -11.51 -5.30
C LEU A 136 1.43 -11.08 -6.39
N GLU A 137 0.92 -10.60 -7.53
CA GLU A 137 1.68 -10.06 -8.65
C GLU A 137 2.11 -8.60 -8.50
N ASP A 138 1.73 -7.92 -7.41
CA ASP A 138 2.15 -6.53 -7.18
C ASP A 138 3.66 -6.46 -6.94
N GLU A 139 4.38 -5.85 -7.87
CA GLU A 139 5.84 -5.67 -7.83
C GLU A 139 6.30 -4.88 -6.59
N ASP A 140 5.44 -4.03 -6.01
CA ASP A 140 5.81 -3.28 -4.81
C ASP A 140 5.92 -4.16 -3.56
N LEU A 141 5.42 -5.40 -3.57
CA LEU A 141 5.67 -6.38 -2.51
C LEU A 141 7.17 -6.70 -2.33
N GLU A 142 8.00 -6.48 -3.36
CA GLU A 142 9.46 -6.67 -3.29
C GLU A 142 10.12 -5.78 -2.23
N MET A 143 9.46 -4.68 -1.83
CA MET A 143 9.97 -3.81 -0.77
C MET A 143 10.21 -4.54 0.56
N PHE A 144 9.47 -5.62 0.83
CA PHE A 144 9.61 -6.42 2.03
C PHE A 144 10.80 -7.38 2.00
N ALA A 145 11.48 -7.52 0.85
CA ALA A 145 12.65 -8.39 0.68
C ALA A 145 13.99 -7.65 0.75
N GLY A 146 13.99 -6.32 0.72
CA GLY A 146 15.22 -5.55 0.71
C GLY A 146 15.89 -5.41 2.10
N PRO A 147 17.17 -5.02 2.13
CA PRO A 147 17.98 -4.99 3.36
C PRO A 147 17.78 -3.74 4.22
N ARG A 148 16.98 -2.77 3.76
CA ARG A 148 16.75 -1.50 4.47
C ARG A 148 15.43 -1.54 5.22
N ARG A 149 15.32 -0.69 6.23
CA ARG A 149 14.03 -0.41 6.88
C ARG A 149 13.04 0.13 5.86
N ILE A 150 11.78 -0.17 6.09
CA ILE A 150 10.66 0.41 5.36
C ILE A 150 9.76 1.14 6.36
N GLU A 151 9.04 2.14 5.89
CA GLU A 151 8.12 2.93 6.70
C GLU A 151 6.70 2.71 6.20
N ALA A 152 5.79 2.32 7.08
CA ALA A 152 4.38 2.10 6.77
C ALA A 152 3.51 3.13 7.51
N THR A 153 2.79 3.97 6.77
CA THR A 153 2.05 5.12 7.31
C THR A 153 0.58 5.06 6.94
N VAL A 154 -0.29 5.29 7.93
CA VAL A 154 -1.75 5.34 7.74
C VAL A 154 -2.35 6.54 8.50
N PRO A 155 -3.43 7.16 8.00
CA PRO A 155 -4.14 8.21 8.74
C PRO A 155 -4.52 7.78 10.15
N GLY A 156 -4.28 8.66 11.13
CA GLY A 156 -4.59 8.42 12.55
C GLY A 156 -3.71 7.37 13.24
N GLY A 157 -2.84 6.64 12.53
CA GLY A 157 -1.99 5.58 13.09
C GLY A 157 -0.50 5.92 13.20
N GLY A 158 -0.10 7.08 12.69
CA GLY A 158 1.31 7.50 12.57
C GLY A 158 2.10 6.65 11.57
N SER A 159 3.41 6.91 11.52
CA SER A 159 4.37 6.12 10.75
C SER A 159 4.90 4.97 11.59
N LEU A 160 5.04 3.80 10.98
CA LEU A 160 5.65 2.63 11.61
C LEU A 160 6.97 2.30 10.91
N GLU A 161 8.08 2.37 11.63
CA GLU A 161 9.38 1.89 11.13
C GLU A 161 9.46 0.38 11.27
N LEU A 162 9.54 -0.31 10.13
CA LEU A 162 9.66 -1.75 10.04
C LEU A 162 11.13 -2.10 9.72
N PRO A 163 11.83 -2.85 10.60
CA PRO A 163 13.18 -3.31 10.31
C PRO A 163 13.18 -4.33 9.18
N ALA A 164 14.31 -4.41 8.47
CA ALA A 164 14.54 -5.46 7.49
C ALA A 164 14.58 -6.81 8.20
N ASP A 165 13.83 -7.78 7.67
CA ASP A 165 13.76 -9.14 8.20
C ASP A 165 13.41 -10.11 7.06
N PRO A 166 13.98 -11.33 7.01
CA PRO A 166 13.66 -12.29 5.97
C PRO A 166 12.24 -12.86 6.05
N LEU A 167 11.53 -12.75 7.17
CA LEU A 167 10.23 -13.39 7.39
C LEU A 167 9.13 -12.87 6.45
N PRO A 168 8.90 -11.55 6.28
CA PRO A 168 8.00 -11.01 5.26
C PRO A 168 8.24 -11.57 3.86
N ALA A 169 9.47 -11.49 3.36
CA ALA A 169 9.82 -11.98 2.03
C ALA A 169 9.57 -13.48 1.87
N ARG A 170 9.91 -14.27 2.89
CA ARG A 170 9.68 -15.71 2.87
C ARG A 170 8.19 -16.05 2.87
N LEU A 171 7.36 -15.31 3.61
CA LEU A 171 5.91 -15.48 3.58
C LEU A 171 5.38 -15.21 2.18
N ILE A 172 5.69 -14.05 1.60
CA ILE A 172 5.22 -13.65 0.27
C ILE A 172 5.61 -14.69 -0.79
N ALA A 173 6.87 -15.12 -0.79
CA ALA A 173 7.36 -16.15 -1.71
C ALA A 173 6.62 -17.48 -1.55
N ARG A 174 6.23 -17.87 -0.33
CA ARG A 174 5.40 -19.07 -0.10
C ARG A 174 3.98 -18.88 -0.62
N CYS A 175 3.36 -17.72 -0.42
CA CYS A 175 2.01 -17.46 -0.94
C CYS A 175 1.99 -17.62 -2.48
N ILE A 176 2.96 -17.00 -3.16
CA ILE A 176 3.12 -17.08 -4.63
C ILE A 176 3.36 -18.54 -5.08
N ALA A 177 4.20 -19.29 -4.35
CA ALA A 177 4.45 -20.69 -4.70
C ALA A 177 3.19 -21.57 -4.54
N ASN A 178 2.39 -21.32 -3.51
CA ASN A 178 1.17 -22.08 -3.25
C ASN A 178 0.08 -21.80 -4.29
N GLU A 179 -0.12 -20.54 -4.67
CA GLU A 179 -1.03 -20.18 -5.77
C GLU A 179 -0.66 -20.93 -7.05
N LYS A 180 0.62 -20.89 -7.45
CA LYS A 180 1.09 -21.59 -8.66
C LYS A 180 0.84 -23.09 -8.60
N ALA A 181 0.98 -23.71 -7.43
CA ALA A 181 0.69 -25.13 -7.24
C ALA A 181 -0.81 -25.44 -7.36
N GLN A 182 -1.68 -24.54 -6.89
CA GLN A 182 -3.14 -24.69 -6.98
C GLN A 182 -3.63 -24.57 -8.44
N GLY A 183 -3.13 -23.58 -9.19
CA GLY A 183 -3.53 -23.39 -10.59
C GLY A 183 -3.16 -24.57 -11.50
N VAL A 184 -2.03 -25.25 -11.23
CA VAL A 184 -1.66 -26.48 -11.96
C VAL A 184 -2.63 -27.64 -11.66
N GLY A 185 -3.07 -27.78 -10.41
CA GLY A 185 -4.01 -28.84 -10.03
C GLY A 185 -5.41 -28.66 -10.63
N GLU A 186 -5.87 -27.41 -10.78
CA GLU A 186 -7.15 -27.10 -11.43
C GLU A 186 -7.11 -27.34 -12.94
N GLU A 187 -6.00 -27.03 -13.61
CA GLU A 187 -5.81 -27.32 -15.03
C GLU A 187 -5.81 -28.84 -15.31
N GLU A 188 -5.10 -29.63 -14.47
CA GLU A 188 -5.10 -31.09 -14.57
C GLU A 188 -6.50 -31.71 -14.31
N ALA A 189 -7.22 -31.21 -13.30
CA ALA A 189 -8.58 -31.66 -13.00
C ALA A 189 -9.58 -31.30 -14.13
N GLY A 190 -9.42 -30.13 -14.75
CA GLY A 190 -10.23 -29.71 -15.90
C GLY A 190 -10.01 -30.60 -17.14
N ILE A 191 -8.77 -31.03 -17.39
CA ILE A 191 -8.44 -31.95 -18.49
C ILE A 191 -9.05 -33.34 -18.25
N GLU A 192 -8.99 -33.85 -17.02
CA GLU A 192 -9.57 -35.17 -16.69
C GLU A 192 -11.11 -35.19 -16.82
N GLN A 193 -11.77 -34.08 -16.47
CA GLN A 193 -13.22 -33.94 -16.64
C GLN A 193 -13.64 -33.82 -18.12
N ASP A 194 -12.88 -33.13 -18.97
CA ASP A 194 -13.18 -33.04 -20.42
C ASP A 194 -12.98 -34.40 -21.12
N ILE A 195 -12.03 -35.21 -20.67
CA ILE A 195 -11.84 -36.59 -21.17
C ILE A 195 -13.03 -37.48 -20.75
N ALA A 196 -13.46 -37.43 -19.49
CA ALA A 196 -14.55 -38.25 -18.98
C ALA A 196 -15.95 -37.93 -19.56
N VAL A 197 -16.14 -36.74 -20.15
CA VAL A 197 -17.41 -36.34 -20.81
C VAL A 197 -17.46 -36.77 -22.27
N ARG A 198 -16.32 -37.20 -22.85
CA ARG A 198 -16.21 -37.58 -24.28
C ARG A 198 -16.29 -39.09 -24.53
N ASP A 199 -16.40 -39.89 -23.48
CA ASP A 199 -16.71 -41.33 -23.48
C ASP A 199 -18.19 -41.61 -23.15
#